data_AF-A0A3D5AAD6-F1
#
_entry.id   AF-A0A3D5AAD6-F1
#
_cell.length_a   1.000
_cell.length_b   1.000
_cell.length_c   1.000
_cell.angle_alpha   90.00
_cell.angle_beta   90.00
_cell.angle_gamma   90.00
#
_symmetry.space_group_name_H-M   'P 1'
#
loop_
_entity.id
_entity.type
_entity.pdbx_description
1 polymer ?
#
loop_
_entity_poly.entity_id
_entity_poly.type
_entity_poly.pdbx_seq_one_letter_code
_entity_poly.pdbx_strand_id
1 'polypeptide(L)'
;MKLYDGENIGGVSKFEICLVTDLISLKPFLFKPAKHWYTVEHVPQSGSLKDDEVDTENGTTYTYAGTFKRQFPSKKDELFFESYIGSRSIMKITDLNGIQIIIGTQDTPVLLSRSGDRGSKPSDMAHHEFKYSVTQSDRAV
;
A
#
# COMPACT_ATOMS: atom_id res chain seq x y z
N MET A 1 -21.64 -6.47 13.46
CA MET A 1 -21.56 -5.02 13.63
C MET A 1 -21.74 -4.40 12.25
N LYS A 2 -22.87 -3.73 11.99
CA LYS A 2 -23.15 -3.11 10.68
C LYS A 2 -22.54 -1.70 10.72
N LEU A 3 -21.46 -1.49 9.98
CA LEU A 3 -20.89 -0.16 9.73
C LEU A 3 -21.76 0.52 8.66
N TYR A 4 -22.15 1.77 8.88
CA TYR A 4 -22.94 2.56 7.94
C TYR A 4 -22.06 3.02 6.77
N ASP A 5 -22.60 3.00 5.54
CA ASP A 5 -21.91 3.29 4.26
C ASP A 5 -21.30 4.71 4.14
N GLY A 6 -21.37 5.55 5.19
CA GLY A 6 -20.77 6.88 5.23
C GLY A 6 -19.56 7.03 6.15
N GLU A 7 -19.23 6.04 6.99
CA GLU A 7 -18.16 6.15 8.01
C GLU A 7 -16.81 5.51 7.62
N ASN A 8 -16.74 4.86 6.45
CA ASN A 8 -15.57 4.09 6.01
C ASN A 8 -14.69 4.78 4.95
N ILE A 9 -14.77 6.10 4.82
CA ILE A 9 -13.94 6.85 3.86
C ILE A 9 -12.47 6.69 4.24
N GLY A 10 -11.71 5.98 3.41
CA GLY A 10 -10.26 5.74 3.59
C GLY A 10 -9.91 4.49 4.39
N GLY A 11 -10.87 3.70 4.87
CA GLY A 11 -10.60 2.44 5.57
C GLY A 11 -10.17 1.33 4.61
N VAL A 12 -9.03 0.69 4.88
CA VAL A 12 -8.50 -0.38 4.02
C VAL A 12 -8.79 -1.76 4.61
N SER A 13 -9.29 -2.66 3.76
CA SER A 13 -9.55 -4.08 4.07
C SER A 13 -8.35 -4.96 3.79
N LYS A 14 -7.65 -4.73 2.67
CA LYS A 14 -6.56 -5.57 2.20
C LYS A 14 -5.46 -4.77 1.52
N PHE A 15 -4.22 -5.14 1.81
CA PHE A 15 -3.04 -4.67 1.09
C PHE A 15 -2.37 -5.84 0.38
N GLU A 16 -2.08 -5.66 -0.90
CA GLU A 16 -1.29 -6.56 -1.72
C GLU A 16 -0.12 -5.78 -2.31
N ILE A 17 1.07 -6.38 -2.36
CA ILE A 17 2.29 -5.71 -2.81
C ILE A 17 3.12 -6.63 -3.71
N CYS A 18 3.78 -6.04 -4.69
CA CYS A 18 4.80 -6.71 -5.49
C CYS A 18 5.94 -5.76 -5.83
N LEU A 19 7.08 -6.30 -6.23
CA LEU A 19 8.19 -5.50 -6.73
C LEU A 19 7.95 -5.13 -8.19
N VAL A 20 8.35 -3.94 -8.58
CA VAL A 20 8.33 -3.52 -10.01
C VAL A 20 9.07 -4.54 -10.89
N THR A 21 10.19 -5.08 -10.38
CA THR A 21 11.01 -6.06 -11.09
C THR A 21 10.32 -7.41 -11.32
N ASP A 22 9.22 -7.69 -10.62
CA ASP A 22 8.46 -8.93 -10.75
C ASP A 22 7.41 -8.87 -11.87
N LEU A 23 7.21 -7.68 -12.47
CA LEU A 23 6.20 -7.44 -13.49
C LEU A 23 6.78 -7.51 -14.91
N ILE A 24 5.94 -7.98 -15.82
CA ILE A 24 6.17 -7.99 -17.28
C ILE A 24 5.43 -6.80 -17.91
N SER A 25 4.17 -6.58 -17.52
CA SER A 25 3.33 -5.49 -18.03
C SER A 25 2.37 -5.03 -16.94
N LEU A 26 1.99 -3.76 -16.99
CA LEU A 26 0.92 -3.18 -16.17
C LEU A 26 -0.44 -3.20 -16.89
N LYS A 27 -0.45 -3.26 -18.22
CA LYS A 27 -1.66 -3.18 -19.05
C LYS A 27 -1.57 -4.21 -20.20
N PRO A 28 -2.06 -5.45 -20.04
CA PRO A 28 -2.68 -6.01 -18.84
C PRO A 28 -1.65 -6.30 -17.74
N PHE A 29 -2.11 -6.38 -16.48
CA PHE A 29 -1.24 -6.65 -15.33
C PHE A 29 -0.71 -8.09 -15.39
N LEU A 30 0.59 -8.26 -15.66
CA LEU A 30 1.24 -9.54 -15.90
C LEU A 30 2.51 -9.69 -15.06
N PHE A 31 2.63 -10.83 -14.39
CA PHE A 31 3.79 -11.20 -13.58
C PHE A 31 4.78 -12.08 -14.35
N LYS A 32 6.04 -12.03 -13.94
CA LYS A 32 7.03 -13.05 -14.30
C LYS A 32 6.62 -14.42 -13.73
N PRO A 33 7.07 -15.54 -14.33
CA PRO A 33 6.75 -16.87 -13.83
C PRO A 33 7.04 -17.02 -12.33
N ALA A 34 6.13 -17.67 -11.59
CA ALA A 34 6.14 -17.86 -10.14
C ALA A 34 6.05 -16.57 -9.29
N LYS A 35 5.93 -15.38 -9.90
CA LYS A 35 5.67 -14.12 -9.19
C LYS A 35 4.17 -13.86 -9.11
N HIS A 36 3.76 -13.21 -8.02
CA HIS A 36 2.37 -12.89 -7.73
C HIS A 36 2.31 -11.79 -6.67
N TRP A 37 1.11 -11.28 -6.43
CA TRP A 37 0.82 -10.38 -5.32
C TRP A 37 1.12 -11.04 -3.98
N TYR A 38 1.93 -10.40 -3.14
CA TYR A 38 2.07 -10.78 -1.74
C TYR A 38 0.98 -10.07 -0.92
N THR A 39 0.17 -10.84 -0.19
CA THR A 39 -0.82 -10.26 0.73
C THR A 39 -0.14 -9.82 2.01
N VAL A 40 -0.28 -8.55 2.36
CA VAL A 40 0.32 -7.97 3.56
C VAL A 40 -0.62 -8.18 4.74
N GLU A 41 -0.18 -9.00 5.68
CA GLU A 41 -0.83 -9.12 6.99
C GLU A 41 -0.62 -7.84 7.79
N HIS A 42 -1.72 -7.15 8.11
CA HIS A 42 -1.73 -5.89 8.85
C HIS A 42 -2.76 -5.97 10.00
N VAL A 43 -2.58 -5.11 11.00
CA VAL A 43 -3.51 -4.99 12.14
C VAL A 43 -4.86 -4.55 11.60
N PRO A 44 -5.97 -5.23 11.96
CA PRO A 44 -7.31 -4.86 11.50
C PRO A 44 -7.59 -3.37 11.77
N GLN A 45 -8.23 -2.69 10.82
CA GLN A 45 -8.60 -1.28 10.91
C GLN A 45 -7.42 -0.29 11.06
N SER A 46 -6.17 -0.74 10.90
CA SER A 46 -5.01 0.16 10.93
C SER A 46 -4.68 0.79 9.58
N GLY A 47 -5.28 0.29 8.51
CA GLY A 47 -5.05 0.74 7.14
C GLY A 47 -5.82 2.02 6.82
N SER A 48 -5.11 3.02 6.33
CA SER A 48 -5.67 4.27 5.84
C SER A 48 -5.21 4.55 4.40
N LEU A 49 -6.11 5.01 3.55
CA LEU A 49 -5.84 5.50 2.20
C LEU A 49 -6.35 6.94 2.06
N LYS A 50 -5.47 7.81 1.59
CA LYS A 50 -5.79 9.12 1.06
C LYS A 50 -5.49 9.14 -0.42
N ASP A 51 -6.46 9.59 -1.20
CA ASP A 51 -6.36 9.86 -2.63
C ASP A 51 -6.64 11.33 -2.89
N ASP A 52 -5.76 11.97 -3.65
CA ASP A 52 -5.92 13.35 -4.11
C ASP A 52 -5.74 13.37 -5.64
N GLU A 53 -6.63 14.07 -6.34
CA GLU A 53 -6.60 14.27 -7.78
C GLU A 53 -6.49 15.77 -8.08
N VAL A 54 -5.46 16.14 -8.85
CA VAL A 54 -5.19 17.54 -9.21
C VAL A 54 -5.09 17.65 -10.72
N ASP A 55 -6.03 18.37 -11.31
CA ASP A 55 -5.99 18.74 -12.72
C ASP A 55 -5.08 19.96 -12.93
N THR A 56 -4.08 19.80 -13.79
CA THR A 56 -3.16 20.87 -14.18
C THR A 56 -3.22 21.07 -15.70
N GLU A 57 -2.64 22.17 -16.20
CA GLU A 57 -2.51 22.40 -17.65
C GLU A 57 -1.70 21.29 -18.36
N ASN A 58 -0.88 20.54 -17.62
CA ASN A 58 -0.06 19.45 -18.12
C ASN A 58 -0.71 18.07 -17.95
N GLY A 59 -1.99 18.02 -17.56
CA GLY A 59 -2.74 16.80 -17.30
C GLY A 59 -3.05 16.58 -15.82
N THR A 60 -3.74 15.48 -15.55
CA THR A 60 -4.18 15.09 -14.22
C THR A 60 -3.06 14.39 -13.45
N THR A 61 -2.82 14.81 -12.21
CA THR A 61 -1.90 14.15 -11.30
C THR A 61 -2.67 13.46 -10.18
N TYR A 62 -2.37 12.19 -9.95
CA TYR A 62 -2.96 11.38 -8.89
C TYR A 62 -1.93 11.17 -7.78
N THR A 63 -2.27 11.58 -6.56
CA THR A 63 -1.43 11.33 -5.38
C THR A 63 -2.15 10.38 -4.44
N TYR A 64 -1.48 9.30 -4.09
CA TYR A 64 -1.95 8.32 -3.12
C TYR A 64 -1.00 8.29 -1.95
N ALA A 65 -1.53 8.31 -0.73
CA ALA A 65 -0.74 8.19 0.49
C ALA A 65 -1.52 7.43 1.56
N GLY A 66 -0.83 6.83 2.51
CA GLY A 66 -1.51 6.12 3.57
C GLY A 66 -0.57 5.43 4.53
N THR A 67 -1.18 4.77 5.52
CA THR A 67 -0.45 4.04 6.55
C THR A 67 -1.11 2.70 6.83
N PHE A 68 -0.33 1.73 7.30
CA PHE A 68 -0.85 0.52 7.91
C PHE A 68 0.11 0.03 8.98
N LYS A 69 -0.41 -0.72 9.96
CA LYS A 69 0.41 -1.29 11.04
C LYS A 69 0.54 -2.79 10.84
N ARG A 70 1.73 -3.34 11.05
CA ARG A 70 1.94 -4.79 11.15
C ARG A 70 2.41 -5.11 12.56
N GLN A 71 1.84 -6.14 13.18
CA GLN A 71 2.40 -6.66 14.43
C GLN A 71 3.81 -7.16 14.17
N PHE A 72 4.71 -7.10 15.16
CA PHE A 72 6.10 -7.59 15.02
C PHE A 72 6.08 -9.00 14.43
N PRO A 73 6.41 -9.14 13.14
CA PRO A 73 6.33 -10.43 12.51
C PRO A 73 7.63 -11.17 12.86
N SER A 74 7.75 -12.43 12.46
CA SER A 74 9.00 -13.15 12.71
C SER A 74 10.17 -12.41 12.04
N LYS A 75 11.42 -12.55 12.54
CA LYS A 75 12.61 -11.95 11.90
C LYS A 75 12.71 -12.27 10.40
N LYS A 76 12.21 -13.44 9.99
CA LYS A 76 12.17 -13.87 8.58
C LYS A 76 11.21 -13.00 7.76
N ASP A 77 10.06 -12.68 8.30
CA ASP A 77 9.06 -11.83 7.65
C ASP A 77 9.50 -10.37 7.60
N GLU A 78 10.24 -9.91 8.61
CA GLU A 78 10.85 -8.57 8.61
C GLU A 78 11.85 -8.43 7.45
N LEU A 79 12.80 -9.37 7.31
CA LEU A 79 13.77 -9.37 6.22
C LEU A 79 13.10 -9.44 4.85
N PHE A 80 12.03 -10.23 4.73
CA PHE A 80 11.24 -10.27 3.51
C PHE A 80 10.60 -8.92 3.21
N PHE A 81 9.98 -8.28 4.21
CA PHE A 81 9.29 -7.01 4.00
C PHE A 81 10.25 -5.83 3.77
N GLU A 82 11.47 -5.91 4.31
CA GLU A 82 12.55 -4.95 4.02
C GLU A 82 12.89 -4.88 2.53
N SER A 83 12.63 -5.94 1.76
CA SER A 83 12.79 -5.93 0.31
C SER A 83 11.82 -5.00 -0.43
N TYR A 84 10.75 -4.53 0.22
CA TYR A 84 9.76 -3.61 -0.36
C TYR A 84 9.95 -2.15 0.07
N ILE A 85 10.81 -1.88 1.06
CA ILE A 85 11.02 -0.52 1.62
C ILE A 85 11.77 0.40 0.64
N GLY A 86 11.27 1.58 0.35
CA GLY A 86 11.80 2.49 -0.66
C GLY A 86 10.89 2.52 -1.90
N SER A 87 11.33 3.21 -2.95
CA SER A 87 10.57 3.39 -4.19
C SER A 87 10.80 2.22 -5.15
N ARG A 88 10.24 1.05 -4.84
CA ARG A 88 10.47 -0.19 -5.63
C ARG A 88 9.25 -1.08 -5.82
N SER A 89 8.12 -0.67 -5.27
CA SER A 89 6.95 -1.53 -5.10
C SER A 89 5.76 -1.00 -5.88
N ILE A 90 4.86 -1.89 -6.26
CA ILE A 90 3.50 -1.56 -6.69
C ILE A 90 2.56 -2.17 -5.68
N MET A 91 1.53 -1.42 -5.30
CA MET A 91 0.57 -1.87 -4.30
C MET A 91 -0.82 -1.95 -4.92
N LYS A 92 -1.58 -2.96 -4.50
CA LYS A 92 -3.01 -3.08 -4.76
C LYS A 92 -3.72 -3.01 -3.42
N ILE A 93 -4.63 -2.06 -3.30
CA ILE A 93 -5.32 -1.72 -2.07
C ILE A 93 -6.79 -2.03 -2.28
N THR A 94 -7.38 -2.82 -1.39
CA THR A 94 -8.82 -3.07 -1.37
C THR A 94 -9.43 -2.32 -0.19
N ASP A 95 -10.34 -1.40 -0.46
CA ASP A 95 -11.07 -0.68 0.60
C ASP A 95 -12.07 -1.61 1.31
N LEU A 96 -12.72 -1.10 2.35
CA LEU A 96 -13.77 -1.85 3.07
C LEU A 96 -15.03 -2.11 2.24
N ASN A 97 -15.24 -1.41 1.13
CA ASN A 97 -16.35 -1.60 0.20
C ASN A 97 -16.03 -2.62 -0.91
N GLY A 98 -14.80 -3.13 -0.96
CA GLY A 98 -14.32 -4.08 -1.97
C GLY A 98 -13.77 -3.44 -3.24
N ILE A 99 -13.66 -2.11 -3.30
CA ILE A 99 -13.06 -1.37 -4.41
C ILE A 99 -11.55 -1.61 -4.40
N GLN A 100 -11.00 -2.00 -5.54
CA GLN A 100 -9.57 -2.27 -5.72
C GLN A 100 -8.91 -1.11 -6.46
N ILE A 101 -7.80 -0.62 -5.90
CA ILE A 101 -6.99 0.45 -6.48
C ILE A 101 -5.56 -0.04 -6.57
N ILE A 102 -4.98 0.00 -7.78
CA ILE A 102 -3.55 -0.26 -7.98
C ILE A 102 -2.83 1.09 -7.99
N ILE A 103 -1.83 1.23 -7.12
CA ILE A 103 -1.01 2.42 -6.99
C ILE A 103 0.46 2.07 -7.29
N GLY A 104 1.14 3.00 -7.94
CA GLY A 104 2.47 2.81 -8.47
C GLY A 104 2.49 2.27 -9.89
N THR A 105 3.54 2.67 -10.61
CA THR A 105 3.86 2.16 -11.94
C THR A 105 5.33 1.68 -11.97
N GLN A 106 5.82 1.23 -13.13
CA GLN A 106 7.23 0.87 -13.27
C GLN A 106 8.13 2.12 -13.17
N ASP A 107 7.66 3.27 -13.68
CA ASP A 107 8.40 4.54 -13.68
C ASP A 107 8.19 5.32 -12.38
N THR A 108 7.01 5.19 -11.77
CA THR A 108 6.62 5.85 -10.52
C THR A 108 6.23 4.81 -9.46
N PRO A 109 7.19 4.05 -8.90
CA PRO A 109 6.89 3.07 -7.86
C PRO A 109 6.44 3.73 -6.57
N VAL A 110 5.70 2.96 -5.77
CA VAL A 110 5.31 3.34 -4.41
C VAL A 110 6.53 3.42 -3.52
N LEU A 111 6.70 4.56 -2.86
CA LEU A 111 7.64 4.74 -1.76
C LEU A 111 7.01 4.15 -0.49
N LEU A 112 7.55 3.03 -0.02
CA LEU A 112 7.18 2.42 1.25
C LEU A 112 8.24 2.70 2.32
N SER A 113 7.87 3.22 3.47
CA SER A 113 8.80 3.48 4.58
C SER A 113 8.32 2.83 5.86
N ARG A 114 9.26 2.38 6.69
CA ARG A 114 8.98 1.85 8.03
C ARG A 114 9.25 2.95 9.05
N SER A 115 8.24 3.31 9.83
CA SER A 115 8.41 4.13 11.03
C SER A 115 8.62 3.20 12.22
N GLY A 116 9.79 3.28 12.84
CA GLY A 116 10.03 2.63 14.12
C GLY A 116 9.60 3.59 15.22
N ASP A 117 8.45 3.34 15.86
CA ASP A 117 8.06 4.12 17.03
C ASP A 117 8.99 3.80 18.21
N ARG A 118 10.10 4.54 18.32
CA ARG A 118 10.84 4.64 19.56
C ARG A 118 10.16 5.72 20.42
N GLY A 119 9.18 5.30 21.23
CA GLY A 119 8.55 6.18 22.23
C GLY A 119 7.04 6.40 22.08
N SER A 120 6.32 5.57 21.32
CA SER A 120 4.86 5.58 21.37
C SER A 120 4.35 5.12 22.75
N LYS A 121 3.17 5.61 23.14
CA LYS A 121 2.50 5.18 24.37
C LYS A 121 2.43 3.65 24.39
N PRO A 122 2.59 2.99 25.56
CA PRO A 122 2.45 1.55 25.66
C PRO A 122 1.13 1.12 25.01
N SER A 123 1.21 0.42 23.89
CA SER A 123 0.07 -0.25 23.28
C SER A 123 0.14 -1.72 23.65
N ASP A 124 -1.02 -2.34 23.84
CA ASP A 124 -1.14 -3.75 24.26
C ASP A 124 -0.39 -4.71 23.31
N MET A 125 -0.15 -4.30 22.06
CA MET A 125 0.66 -5.05 21.11
C MET A 125 1.68 -4.16 20.42
N ALA A 126 2.89 -4.67 20.40
CA ALA A 126 4.03 -4.05 19.76
C ALA A 126 3.83 -4.17 18.22
N HIS A 127 4.03 -3.09 17.47
CA HIS A 127 3.82 -3.05 16.01
C HIS A 127 4.83 -2.15 15.28
N HIS A 128 4.99 -2.38 13.98
CA HIS A 128 5.63 -1.46 13.04
C HIS A 128 4.57 -0.71 12.24
N GLU A 129 4.70 0.61 12.18
CA GLU A 129 3.91 1.42 11.26
C GLU A 129 4.66 1.56 9.93
N PHE A 130 3.94 1.33 8.84
CA PHE A 130 4.42 1.52 7.48
C PHE A 130 3.65 2.66 6.84
N LYS A 131 4.36 3.53 6.14
CA LYS A 131 3.78 4.64 5.38
C LYS A 131 4.08 4.42 3.91
N TYR A 132 3.08 4.58 3.07
CA TYR A 132 3.23 4.48 1.62
C TYR A 132 2.80 5.78 0.95
N SER A 133 3.45 6.10 -0.16
CA SER A 133 3.05 7.24 -0.99
C SER A 133 3.51 7.08 -2.43
N VAL A 134 2.74 7.63 -3.36
CA VAL A 134 3.11 7.77 -4.76
C VAL A 134 2.37 8.94 -5.39
N THR A 135 3.04 9.63 -6.30
CA THR A 135 2.44 10.63 -7.20
C THR A 135 2.68 10.14 -8.62
N GLN A 136 1.60 9.97 -9.39
CA GLN A 136 1.64 9.41 -10.74
C GLN A 136 0.75 10.21 -11.70
N SER A 137 1.20 10.35 -12.95
CA SER A 137 0.47 11.00 -14.05
C SER A 137 -0.61 10.10 -14.67
N ASP A 138 -0.46 8.79 -14.51
CA ASP A 138 -1.34 7.80 -15.12
C ASP A 138 -1.90 6.87 -14.06
N ARG A 139 -3.20 6.55 -14.12
CA ARG A 139 -3.76 5.47 -13.31
C ARG A 139 -3.23 4.12 -13.82
N ALA A 140 -2.79 3.28 -12.88
CA ALA A 140 -2.63 1.86 -13.15
C ALA A 140 -4.07 1.29 -13.29
N VAL A 141 -4.40 0.79 -14.48
CA VAL A 141 -5.72 0.25 -14.82
C VAL A 141 -5.61 -1.26 -14.91
#